data_AF-K9CK72-F1
#
_entry.id   AF-K9CK72-F1
#
_cell.length_a   1.000
_cell.length_b   1.000
_cell.length_c   1.000
_cell.angle_alpha   90.00
_cell.angle_beta   90.00
_cell.angle_gamma   90.00
#
_symmetry.space_group_name_H-M   'P 1'
#
loop_
_entity.id
_entity.type
_entity.pdbx_description
1 polymer ?
#
loop_
_entity_poly.entity_id
_entity_poly.type
_entity_poly.pdbx_seq_one_letter_code
_entity_poly.pdbx_strand_id
1 'polypeptide(L)'
;MFHHAQNYPLIPTVKNGTRLHPQNNLCSEEHTRNIYDLYMTRELVRNEYNEVRGFYRLHAKNPHTLDMALVYDIECPKCGNLLKQVGHCLNDHELGLYACRVCDKKKGGF
;
A
#
# COMPACT_ATOMS: atom_id res chain seq x y z
N MET A 1 -6.77 11.93 -17.08
CA MET A 1 -6.89 10.46 -17.19
C MET A 1 -7.04 9.94 -15.78
N PHE A 2 -8.23 9.47 -15.40
CA PHE A 2 -8.53 9.06 -14.03
C PHE A 2 -7.95 7.66 -13.79
N HIS A 3 -6.81 7.60 -13.10
CA HIS A 3 -6.36 6.35 -12.53
C HIS A 3 -7.36 6.02 -11.41
N HIS A 4 -8.13 4.94 -11.55
CA HIS A 4 -8.95 4.39 -10.47
C HIS A 4 -8.01 3.88 -9.37
N ALA A 5 -7.53 4.79 -8.51
CA ALA A 5 -6.78 4.45 -7.32
C ALA A 5 -7.76 3.83 -6.31
N GLN A 6 -7.55 2.56 -6.00
CA GLN A 6 -8.31 1.89 -4.94
C GLN A 6 -7.60 2.15 -3.61
N ASN A 7 -8.35 2.63 -2.62
CA ASN A 7 -7.84 2.96 -1.29
C ASN A 7 -8.08 1.79 -0.32
N TYR A 8 -7.09 1.50 0.49
CA TYR A 8 -7.14 0.46 1.51
C TYR A 8 -6.76 1.08 2.85
N PRO A 9 -7.76 1.47 3.67
CA PRO A 9 -7.51 1.84 5.06
C PRO A 9 -6.76 0.72 5.79
N LEU A 10 -5.77 1.07 6.60
CA LEU A 10 -4.96 0.09 7.33
C LEU A 10 -5.40 0.02 8.79
N ILE A 11 -5.63 -1.19 9.28
CA ILE A 11 -5.94 -1.46 10.69
C ILE A 11 -4.79 -2.26 11.31
N PRO A 12 -4.26 -1.85 12.47
CA PRO A 12 -3.26 -2.64 13.17
C PRO A 12 -3.85 -3.96 13.68
N THR A 13 -3.19 -5.08 13.42
CA THR A 13 -3.67 -6.42 13.83
C THR A 13 -3.08 -6.92 15.15
N VAL A 14 -2.01 -6.29 15.63
CA VAL A 14 -1.31 -6.66 16.87
C VAL A 14 -1.30 -5.49 17.85
N LYS A 15 -1.24 -5.81 19.16
CA LYS A 15 -1.15 -4.81 20.24
C LYS A 15 0.05 -3.85 20.11
N ASN A 16 1.09 -4.22 19.36
CA ASN A 16 2.28 -3.38 19.13
C ASN A 16 2.19 -2.51 17.85
N GLY A 17 1.10 -2.57 17.09
CA GLY A 17 0.83 -1.63 16.00
C GLY A 17 1.63 -1.79 14.70
N THR A 18 2.65 -2.65 14.65
CA THR A 18 3.57 -2.75 13.50
C THR A 18 3.02 -3.56 12.32
N ARG A 19 2.11 -4.52 12.58
CA ARG A 19 1.48 -5.32 11.52
C ARG A 19 0.15 -4.70 11.11
N LEU A 20 0.01 -4.38 9.83
CA LEU A 20 -1.11 -3.63 9.28
C LEU A 20 -1.91 -4.49 8.29
N HIS A 21 -3.21 -4.59 8.53
CA HIS A 21 -4.15 -5.28 7.66
C HIS A 21 -4.95 -4.28 6.82
N PRO A 22 -4.95 -4.41 5.49
CA PRO A 22 -5.75 -3.56 4.62
C PRO A 22 -7.22 -3.95 4.63
N GLN A 23 -8.09 -2.98 4.86
CA GLN A 23 -9.51 -3.13 4.64
C GLN A 23 -9.88 -2.81 3.19
N ASN A 24 -10.79 -3.59 2.63
CA ASN A 24 -11.38 -3.27 1.34
C ASN A 24 -12.53 -2.28 1.59
N ASN A 25 -12.30 -1.00 1.27
CA ASN A 25 -13.31 0.04 1.43
C ASN A 25 -13.50 0.77 0.09
N LEU A 26 -14.74 1.04 -0.26
CA LEU A 26 -15.12 1.79 -1.47
C LEU A 26 -15.13 3.30 -1.22
N CYS A 27 -14.37 3.78 -0.24
CA CYS A 27 -14.28 5.21 0.10
C CYS A 27 -13.34 5.99 -0.84
N SER A 28 -13.72 7.24 -1.10
CA SER A 28 -12.84 8.22 -1.75
C SER A 28 -11.58 8.47 -0.93
N GLU A 29 -10.48 8.80 -1.62
CA GLU A 29 -9.18 9.06 -0.99
C GLU A 29 -9.27 10.16 0.07
N GLU A 30 -9.97 11.25 -0.23
CA GLU A 30 -10.23 12.36 0.70
C GLU A 30 -10.85 11.90 2.03
N HIS A 31 -11.80 10.97 1.96
CA HIS A 31 -12.49 10.45 3.12
C HIS A 31 -11.57 9.51 3.92
N THR A 32 -10.81 8.67 3.21
CA THR A 32 -9.82 7.78 3.83
C THR A 32 -8.71 8.56 4.54
N ARG A 33 -8.18 9.61 3.91
CA ARG A 33 -7.13 10.47 4.48
C ARG A 33 -7.61 11.20 5.74
N ASN A 34 -8.88 11.59 5.80
CA ASN A 34 -9.44 12.30 6.95
C ASN A 34 -9.63 11.35 8.16
N ILE A 35 -10.13 10.14 7.91
CA ILE A 35 -10.55 9.23 8.98
C ILE A 35 -9.41 8.35 9.50
N TYR A 36 -8.52 7.87 8.63
CA TYR A 36 -7.56 6.84 9.00
C TYR A 36 -6.15 7.41 9.12
N ASP A 37 -5.43 7.01 10.18
CA ASP A 37 -4.04 7.41 10.38
C ASP A 37 -3.11 6.86 9.29
N LEU A 38 -3.38 5.64 8.83
CA LEU A 38 -2.61 4.97 7.78
C LEU A 38 -3.56 4.37 6.74
N TYR A 39 -3.21 4.50 5.47
CA TYR A 39 -3.92 3.87 4.37
C TYR A 39 -2.99 3.59 3.20
N MET A 40 -3.37 2.70 2.29
CA MET A 40 -2.65 2.52 1.03
C MET A 40 -3.48 2.95 -0.17
N THR A 41 -2.82 3.47 -1.19
CA THR A 41 -3.43 3.62 -2.52
C THR A 41 -2.79 2.62 -3.47
N ARG A 42 -3.62 1.96 -4.30
CA ARG A 42 -3.13 1.05 -5.32
C ARG A 42 -2.89 1.77 -6.63
N GLU A 43 -1.65 1.70 -7.09
CA GLU A 43 -1.17 2.28 -8.33
C GLU A 43 -0.94 1.17 -9.35
N LEU A 44 -1.43 1.36 -10.59
CA LEU A 44 -1.17 0.46 -11.70
C LEU A 44 -0.12 1.09 -12.60
N VAL A 45 1.04 0.45 -12.70
CA VAL A 45 2.13 0.90 -13.57
C VAL A 45 2.27 -0.09 -14.71
N ARG A 46 2.29 0.42 -15.93
CA ARG A 46 2.57 -0.36 -17.13
C ARG A 46 4.05 -0.27 -17.44
N ASN A 47 4.72 -1.40 -17.60
CA ASN A 47 6.11 -1.42 -18.02
C ASN A 47 6.23 -1.34 -19.56
N GLU A 48 7.48 -1.25 -20.03
CA GLU A 48 7.84 -1.23 -21.46
C GLU A 48 7.39 -2.47 -22.25
N TYR A 49 7.21 -3.60 -21.56
CA TYR A 49 6.68 -4.85 -22.14
C TYR A 49 5.15 -4.93 -22.10
N ASN A 50 4.47 -3.80 -21.87
CA ASN A 50 3.01 -3.70 -21.84
C ASN A 50 2.36 -4.45 -20.66
N GLU A 51 3.15 -4.98 -19.72
CA GLU A 51 2.69 -5.68 -18.52
C GLU A 51 2.22 -4.67 -17.46
N VAL A 52 1.06 -4.93 -16.86
CA VAL A 52 0.51 -4.08 -15.81
C VAL A 52 0.85 -4.65 -14.43
N ARG A 53 1.75 -3.99 -13.71
CA ARG A 53 2.11 -4.30 -12.33
C ARG A 53 1.35 -3.41 -11.36
N GLY A 54 0.98 -3.98 -10.21
CA GLY A 54 0.24 -3.28 -9.18
C GLY A 54 1.15 -2.98 -8.00
N PHE A 55 1.31 -1.71 -7.69
CA PHE A 55 2.03 -1.23 -6.52
C PHE A 55 1.05 -0.64 -5.52
N TYR A 56 1.49 -0.54 -4.26
CA TYR A 56 0.72 0.04 -3.18
C TYR A 56 1.57 1.09 -2.49
N ARG A 57 1.13 2.35 -2.52
CA ARG A 57 1.78 3.45 -1.79
C ARG A 57 1.20 3.52 -0.40
N LEU A 58 2.03 3.52 0.63
CA LEU A 58 1.61 3.80 2.00
C LEU A 58 1.47 5.31 2.21
N HIS A 59 0.37 5.73 2.82
CA HIS A 59 0.08 7.11 3.19
C HIS A 59 -0.16 7.22 4.69
N ALA A 60 0.29 8.32 5.27
CA ALA A 60 0.08 8.68 6.66
C ALA A 60 -0.62 10.03 6.79
N LYS A 61 -1.62 10.09 7.67
CA LYS A 61 -2.31 11.33 8.01
C LYS A 61 -1.37 12.32 8.71
N ASN A 62 -0.53 11.81 9.60
CA ASN A 62 0.45 12.58 10.36
C ASN A 62 1.86 12.37 9.77
N PRO A 63 2.73 13.39 9.80
CA PRO A 63 4.09 13.29 9.28
C PRO A 63 4.87 12.18 10.00
N HIS A 64 5.49 11.29 9.23
CA HIS A 64 6.32 10.20 9.74
C HIS A 64 7.81 10.49 9.49
N THR A 65 8.63 10.09 10.47
CA THR A 65 10.07 9.97 10.24
C THR A 65 10.37 8.71 9.42
N LEU A 66 11.53 8.70 8.75
CA LEU A 66 11.99 7.53 7.99
C LEU A 66 12.00 6.24 8.82
N ASP A 67 12.46 6.33 10.07
CA ASP A 67 12.52 5.18 10.99
C ASP A 67 11.12 4.61 11.27
N MET A 68 10.16 5.49 11.60
CA MET A 68 8.75 5.11 11.81
C MET A 68 8.12 4.49 10.56
N ALA A 69 8.52 4.92 9.35
CA ALA A 69 7.96 4.39 8.11
C ALA A 69 8.46 2.98 7.75
N LEU A 70 9.59 2.54 8.33
CA LEU A 70 10.25 1.27 8.02
C LEU A 70 9.78 0.11 8.90
N VAL A 71 9.07 0.37 9.99
CA VAL A 71 8.66 -0.67 10.97
C VAL A 71 7.42 -1.46 10.55
N TYR A 72 6.72 -1.06 9.49
CA TYR A 72 5.42 -1.62 9.16
C TYR A 72 5.49 -2.90 8.31
N ASP A 73 4.94 -3.98 8.85
CA ASP A 73 4.64 -5.21 8.13
C ASP A 73 3.21 -5.14 7.57
N ILE A 74 3.09 -4.87 6.27
CA ILE A 74 1.78 -4.62 5.64
C ILE A 74 1.32 -5.85 4.85
N GLU A 75 0.09 -6.28 5.10
CA GLU A 75 -0.50 -7.40 4.37
C GLU A 75 -1.03 -6.99 2.99
N CYS A 76 -1.02 -7.92 2.05
CA CYS A 76 -1.55 -7.71 0.72
C CYS A 76 -3.09 -7.83 0.74
N PRO A 77 -3.83 -6.83 0.24
CA PRO A 77 -5.30 -6.86 0.24
C PRO A 77 -5.90 -7.97 -0.63
N LYS A 78 -5.10 -8.58 -1.51
CA LYS A 78 -5.56 -9.64 -2.42
C LYS A 78 -5.34 -11.06 -1.92
N CYS A 79 -4.25 -11.29 -1.17
CA CYS A 79 -3.83 -12.64 -0.83
C CYS A 79 -3.34 -12.80 0.62
N GLY A 80 -3.43 -11.74 1.43
CA GLY A 80 -3.05 -11.76 2.86
C GLY A 80 -1.57 -11.97 3.16
N ASN A 81 -0.72 -12.13 2.14
CA ASN A 81 0.73 -12.28 2.33
C ASN A 81 1.37 -10.90 2.55
N LEU A 82 2.51 -10.85 3.24
CA LEU A 82 3.24 -9.61 3.45
C LEU A 82 3.71 -8.99 2.13
N LEU A 83 3.48 -7.69 2.01
CA LEU A 83 4.01 -6.87 0.94
C LEU A 83 5.50 -6.62 1.16
N LYS A 84 6.25 -6.48 0.07
CA LYS A 84 7.65 -6.06 0.15
C LYS A 84 7.78 -4.60 -0.26
N GLN A 85 8.50 -3.81 0.54
CA GLN A 85 8.89 -2.46 0.15
C GLN A 85 9.88 -2.53 -1.03
N VAL A 86 9.55 -1.80 -2.09
CA VAL A 86 10.31 -1.72 -3.36
C VAL A 86 10.66 -0.29 -3.77
N GLY A 87 10.14 0.71 -3.06
CA GLY A 87 10.48 2.11 -3.25
C GLY A 87 10.45 2.89 -1.94
N HIS A 88 11.23 3.96 -1.91
CA HIS A 88 11.41 4.81 -0.74
C HIS A 88 10.20 5.74 -0.51
N CYS A 89 10.19 6.37 0.67
CA CYS A 89 9.27 7.46 0.99
C CYS A 89 9.53 8.65 0.06
N LEU A 90 8.46 9.27 -0.43
CA LEU A 90 8.53 10.47 -1.26
C LEU A 90 8.56 11.74 -0.39
N ASN A 91 7.83 11.72 0.72
CA ASN A 91 7.80 12.76 1.74
C ASN A 91 7.32 12.16 3.08
N ASP A 92 7.07 13.00 4.08
CA ASP A 92 6.63 12.62 5.42
C ASP A 92 5.18 12.09 5.49
N HIS A 93 4.37 12.28 4.45
CA HIS A 93 3.01 11.74 4.34
C HIS A 93 2.90 10.58 3.35
N GLU A 94 3.72 10.57 2.30
CA GLU A 94 3.80 9.53 1.27
C GLU A 94 5.01 8.65 1.51
N LEU A 95 4.76 7.52 2.15
CA LEU A 95 5.77 6.61 2.65
C LEU A 95 6.18 5.59 1.58
N GLY A 96 6.65 4.42 2.02
CA GLY A 96 7.19 3.39 1.14
C GLY A 96 6.23 2.93 0.04
N LEU A 97 6.81 2.53 -1.09
CA LEU A 97 6.11 1.83 -2.16
C LEU A 97 6.24 0.33 -1.95
N TYR A 98 5.13 -0.39 -2.07
CA TYR A 98 5.05 -1.81 -1.77
C TYR A 98 4.55 -2.62 -2.98
N ALA A 99 5.06 -3.85 -3.12
CA ALA A 99 4.62 -4.80 -4.14
C ALA A 99 4.36 -6.19 -3.53
N CYS A 100 3.42 -6.93 -4.11
CA CYS A 100 3.09 -8.28 -3.66
C CYS A 100 3.76 -9.33 -4.55
N ARG A 101 4.87 -9.89 -4.06
CA ARG A 101 5.61 -10.94 -4.78
C ARG A 101 4.76 -12.16 -5.14
N VAL A 102 3.78 -12.51 -4.31
CA VAL A 102 2.88 -13.65 -4.56
C VAL A 102 1.90 -13.35 -5.69
N CYS A 103 1.29 -12.16 -5.69
CA CYS A 103 0.38 -11.75 -6.76
C CYS A 103 1.11 -11.49 -8.09
N ASP A 104 2.32 -10.93 -8.04
CA ASP A 104 3.15 -10.74 -9.24
C ASP A 104 3.57 -12.08 -9.84
N LYS A 105 3.98 -13.07 -9.03
CA LYS A 105 4.28 -14.42 -9.52
C LYS A 105 3.08 -15.12 -10.15
N LYS A 106 1.86 -14.92 -9.62
CA LYS A 106 0.64 -15.51 -10.21
C LYS A 106 0.27 -14.92 -11.58
N LYS A 107 0.81 -13.75 -11.95
CA LYS A 107 0.60 -13.16 -13.29
C LYS A 107 1.59 -13.67 -14.34
N GLY A 108 2.71 -14.24 -13.91
CA GLY A 108 3.62 -14.99 -14.78
C GLY A 108 3.17 -16.45 -14.83
N GLY A 109 2.27 -16.77 -15.75
CA GLY A 109 1.99 -18.14 -16.13
C GLY A 109 3.06 -18.65 -17.09
N PHE A 110 3.72 -19.74 -16.67
CA PHE A 110 4.67 -20.62 -17.38
C PHE A 110 6.10 -20.08 -17.59
#